data_AF-A0A356M613-F1
#
_entry.id   AF-A0A356M613-F1
#
_cell.length_a   1.000
_cell.length_b   1.000
_cell.length_c   1.000
_cell.angle_alpha   90.00
_cell.angle_beta   90.00
_cell.angle_gamma   90.00
#
_symmetry.space_group_name_H-M   'P 1'
#
loop_
_entity.id
_entity.type
_entity.pdbx_description
1 polymer ?
#
loop_
_entity_poly.entity_id
_entity_poly.type
_entity_poly.pdbx_seq_one_letter_code
_entity_poly.pdbx_strand_id
1 'polypeptide(L)'
;MSNLLPQRLLLLRQERHMTQLELAREILVPRVTYTHYELGKRTPDLDTIIRLARYFQVSLDFLTGCTSLRPSLEQWLSDRNLSRETAGSAGDYKIDPNLAGQRVADSPPEPVGDHPVD
;
A
#
# COMPACT_ATOMS: atom_id res chain seq x y z
N MET A 1 8.87 2.27 -15.48
CA MET A 1 9.05 1.77 -14.10
C MET A 1 8.61 0.32 -14.05
N SER A 2 9.48 -0.59 -13.62
CA SER A 2 9.15 -2.02 -13.53
C SER A 2 8.29 -2.26 -12.28
N ASN A 3 7.14 -2.94 -12.44
CA ASN A 3 6.31 -3.34 -11.31
C ASN A 3 7.02 -4.45 -10.51
N LEU A 4 7.45 -4.15 -9.28
CA LEU A 4 8.18 -5.06 -8.40
C LEU A 4 7.28 -5.89 -7.48
N LEU A 5 5.98 -5.56 -7.41
CA LEU A 5 5.04 -6.22 -6.52
C LEU A 5 4.96 -7.74 -6.76
N PRO A 6 4.86 -8.25 -8.01
CA PRO A 6 4.80 -9.69 -8.26
C PRO A 6 6.01 -10.46 -7.70
N GLN A 7 7.23 -9.93 -7.90
CA GLN A 7 8.47 -10.55 -7.44
C GLN A 7 8.56 -10.53 -5.91
N ARG A 8 8.11 -9.43 -5.27
CA ARG A 8 8.10 -9.31 -3.81
C ARG A 8 7.09 -10.25 -3.16
N LEU A 9 5.92 -10.45 -3.77
CA LEU A 9 4.95 -11.43 -3.30
C LEU A 9 5.50 -12.86 -3.35
N LEU A 10 6.13 -13.22 -4.47
CA LEU A 10 6.78 -14.52 -4.63
C LEU A 10 7.85 -14.75 -3.57
N LEU A 11 8.74 -13.78 -3.39
CA LEU A 11 9.82 -13.82 -2.40
C LEU A 11 9.27 -13.99 -0.97
N LEU A 12 8.34 -13.11 -0.56
CA LEU A 12 7.79 -13.11 0.80
C LEU A 12 7.02 -14.41 1.10
N ARG A 13 6.32 -14.97 0.12
CA ARG A 13 5.65 -16.26 0.28
C ARG A 13 6.65 -17.40 0.46
N GLN A 14 7.71 -17.43 -0.36
CA GLN A 14 8.74 -18.46 -0.31
C GLN A 14 9.53 -18.42 1.01
N GLU A 15 9.82 -17.24 1.55
CA GLU A 15 10.46 -17.07 2.86
C GLU A 15 9.64 -17.68 4.01
N ARG A 16 8.31 -17.71 3.88
CA ARG A 16 7.42 -18.36 4.85
C ARG A 16 7.10 -19.82 4.52
N HIS A 17 7.75 -20.40 3.52
CA HIS A 17 7.55 -21.79 3.08
C HIS A 17 6.08 -22.14 2.75
N MET A 18 5.32 -21.17 2.26
CA MET A 18 3.90 -21.37 1.95
C MET A 18 3.67 -21.70 0.47
N THR A 19 2.66 -22.51 0.21
CA THR A 19 2.07 -22.68 -1.13
C THR A 19 1.21 -21.46 -1.51
N GLN A 20 0.97 -21.27 -2.80
CA GLN A 20 0.05 -20.23 -3.30
C GLN A 20 -1.38 -20.41 -2.74
N LEU A 21 -1.81 -21.65 -2.48
CA LEU A 21 -3.13 -21.93 -1.94
C LEU A 21 -3.24 -21.50 -0.48
N GLU A 22 -2.23 -21.78 0.34
CA GLU A 22 -2.22 -21.39 1.76
C GLU A 22 -2.26 -19.88 1.90
N LEU A 23 -1.40 -19.15 1.17
CA LEU A 23 -1.40 -17.69 1.26
C LEU A 23 -2.69 -17.07 0.73
N ALA A 24 -3.26 -17.62 -0.36
CA ALA A 24 -4.55 -17.15 -0.86
C ALA A 24 -5.66 -17.28 0.19
N ARG A 25 -5.64 -18.35 1.01
CA ARG A 25 -6.57 -18.53 2.13
C ARG A 25 -6.36 -17.49 3.22
N GLU A 26 -5.11 -17.23 3.61
CA GLU A 26 -4.78 -16.24 4.65
C GLU A 26 -5.24 -14.81 4.28
N ILE A 27 -5.16 -14.44 3.01
CA ILE A 27 -5.55 -13.10 2.54
C ILE A 27 -6.97 -13.04 1.95
N LEU A 28 -7.74 -14.13 2.08
CA LEU A 28 -9.14 -14.24 1.68
C LEU A 28 -9.40 -13.99 0.19
N VAL A 29 -8.55 -14.55 -0.70
CA VAL A 29 -8.74 -14.50 -2.16
C VAL A 29 -8.74 -15.89 -2.78
N PRO A 30 -9.35 -16.09 -3.96
CA PRO A 30 -9.22 -17.33 -4.69
C PRO A 30 -7.75 -17.62 -5.06
N ARG A 31 -7.34 -18.90 -5.04
CA ARG A 31 -5.98 -19.32 -5.41
C ARG A 31 -5.54 -18.75 -6.76
N VAL A 32 -6.38 -18.87 -7.79
CA VAL A 32 -6.08 -18.38 -9.15
C VAL A 32 -5.84 -16.89 -9.16
N THR A 33 -6.60 -16.13 -8.37
CA THR A 33 -6.43 -14.69 -8.19
C THR A 33 -5.05 -14.38 -7.62
N TYR A 34 -4.62 -15.08 -6.56
CA TYR A 34 -3.29 -14.91 -5.99
C TYR A 34 -2.17 -15.31 -6.97
N THR A 35 -2.32 -16.42 -7.69
CA THR A 35 -1.38 -16.83 -8.74
C THR A 35 -1.22 -15.73 -9.81
N HIS A 36 -2.31 -15.07 -10.21
CA HIS A 36 -2.25 -13.95 -11.14
C HIS A 36 -1.52 -12.72 -10.59
N TYR A 37 -1.53 -12.51 -9.27
CA TYR A 37 -0.73 -11.45 -8.64
C TYR A 37 0.77 -11.73 -8.76
N GLU A 38 1.22 -12.95 -8.44
CA GLU A 38 2.65 -13.33 -8.56
C GLU A 38 3.16 -13.34 -10.00
N LEU A 39 2.26 -13.59 -10.96
CA LEU A 39 2.59 -13.54 -12.40
C LEU A 39 2.49 -12.13 -12.99
N GLY A 40 2.04 -11.13 -12.22
CA GLY A 40 1.80 -9.77 -12.72
C GLY A 40 0.65 -9.67 -13.73
N LYS A 41 -0.19 -10.72 -13.85
CA LYS A 41 -1.36 -10.75 -14.75
C LYS A 41 -2.53 -9.94 -14.20
N ARG A 42 -2.55 -9.72 -12.89
CA ARG A 42 -3.58 -8.93 -12.21
C ARG A 42 -2.92 -8.09 -11.11
N THR A 43 -3.39 -6.87 -10.95
CA THR A 43 -3.01 -6.01 -9.83
C THR A 43 -3.98 -6.25 -8.68
N PRO A 44 -3.51 -6.48 -7.45
CA PRO A 44 -4.39 -6.51 -6.28
C PRO A 44 -5.01 -5.14 -6.03
N ASP A 45 -6.22 -5.09 -5.49
CA ASP A 45 -6.82 -3.84 -5.03
C ASP A 45 -6.14 -3.33 -3.74
N LEU A 46 -6.43 -2.08 -3.38
CA LEU A 46 -5.80 -1.44 -2.23
C LEU A 46 -5.99 -2.23 -0.93
N ASP A 47 -7.20 -2.74 -0.69
CA ASP A 47 -7.53 -3.54 0.50
C ASP A 47 -6.70 -4.84 0.56
N THR A 48 -6.54 -5.53 -0.57
CA THR A 48 -5.68 -6.71 -0.67
C THR A 48 -4.20 -6.38 -0.48
N ILE A 49 -3.71 -5.25 -1.02
CA ILE A 49 -2.33 -4.80 -0.81
C ILE A 49 -2.08 -4.51 0.68
N ILE A 50 -3.03 -3.85 1.36
CA ILE A 50 -2.94 -3.58 2.81
C ILE A 50 -2.92 -4.89 3.59
N ARG A 51 -3.80 -5.84 3.28
CA ARG A 51 -3.79 -7.17 3.92
C ARG A 51 -2.45 -7.89 3.74
N LEU A 52 -1.90 -7.89 2.54
CA LEU A 52 -0.60 -8.49 2.23
C LEU A 52 0.52 -7.83 3.04
N ALA A 53 0.57 -6.49 3.08
CA ALA A 53 1.58 -5.76 3.83
C ALA A 53 1.51 -6.07 5.33
N ARG A 54 0.30 -6.13 5.91
CA ARG A 54 0.09 -6.51 7.32
C ARG A 54 0.47 -7.96 7.58
N TYR A 55 0.06 -8.89 6.71
CA TYR A 55 0.36 -10.31 6.84
C TYR A 55 1.88 -10.56 6.89
N PHE A 56 2.63 -9.91 5.98
CA PHE A 56 4.08 -10.02 5.90
C PHE A 56 4.85 -9.09 6.85
N GLN A 57 4.15 -8.20 7.56
CA GLN A 57 4.72 -7.19 8.46
C GLN A 57 5.75 -6.26 7.78
N VAL A 58 5.47 -5.87 6.54
CA VAL A 58 6.29 -4.96 5.74
C VAL A 58 5.53 -3.66 5.44
N SER A 59 6.25 -2.60 5.08
CA SER A 59 5.61 -1.36 4.62
C SER A 59 4.98 -1.52 3.23
N LEU A 60 3.98 -0.68 2.93
CA LEU A 60 3.39 -0.60 1.58
C LEU A 60 4.45 -0.22 0.54
N ASP A 61 5.34 0.72 0.88
CA ASP A 61 6.41 1.18 0.00
C ASP A 61 7.36 0.02 -0.38
N PHE A 62 7.69 -0.84 0.58
CA PHE A 62 8.42 -2.06 0.31
C PHE A 62 7.55 -3.07 -0.44
N LEU A 63 6.25 -3.18 -0.24
CA LEU A 63 5.48 -4.16 -0.98
C LEU A 63 5.34 -3.78 -2.47
N THR A 64 5.14 -2.49 -2.78
CA THR A 64 4.76 -2.00 -4.11
C THR A 64 5.92 -1.66 -5.03
N GLY A 65 7.13 -1.48 -4.51
CA GLY A 65 8.28 -1.10 -5.33
C GLY A 65 8.82 0.32 -5.06
N CYS A 66 8.15 1.12 -4.23
CA CYS A 66 8.50 2.52 -4.00
C CYS A 66 9.82 2.69 -3.22
N THR A 67 10.23 1.71 -2.43
CA THR A 67 11.55 1.66 -1.78
C THR A 67 12.19 0.28 -1.92
N SER A 68 13.52 0.21 -1.97
CA SER A 68 14.31 -1.04 -1.90
C SER A 68 14.52 -1.53 -0.47
N LEU A 69 14.43 -0.63 0.51
CA LEU A 69 14.59 -0.94 1.93
C LEU A 69 13.40 -1.79 2.38
N ARG A 70 13.66 -2.85 3.16
CA ARG A 70 12.64 -3.65 3.83
C ARG A 70 12.55 -3.29 5.31
N PRO A 71 12.07 -2.08 5.69
CA PRO A 71 11.78 -1.81 7.08
C PRO A 71 10.59 -2.69 7.51
N SER A 72 10.62 -3.18 8.74
CA SER A 72 9.43 -3.74 9.36
C SER A 72 8.35 -2.64 9.47
N LEU A 73 7.08 -3.04 9.54
CA LEU A 73 6.00 -2.08 9.75
C LEU A 73 6.22 -1.23 11.01
N GLU A 74 6.74 -1.81 12.09
CA GLU A 74 7.04 -1.12 13.34
C GLU A 74 8.16 -0.09 13.19
N GLN A 75 9.23 -0.42 12.45
CA GLN A 75 10.31 0.52 12.13
C GLN A 75 9.77 1.70 11.32
N TRP A 76 8.97 1.43 10.29
CA TRP A 76 8.38 2.48 9.46
C TRP A 76 7.43 3.40 10.24
N LEU A 77 6.65 2.85 11.19
CA LEU A 77 5.78 3.66 12.06
C LEU A 77 6.60 4.54 13.00
N SER A 78 7.70 4.00 13.53
CA SER A 78 8.61 4.72 14.43
C SER A 78 9.32 5.88 13.70
N ASP A 79 9.82 5.64 12.50
CA ASP A 79 10.50 6.64 11.67
C ASP A 79 9.60 7.86 11.36
N ARG A 80 8.27 7.65 11.36
CA ARG A 80 7.27 8.68 11.08
C ARG A 80 6.66 9.31 12.34
N ASN A 81 7.18 9.01 13.53
CA ASN A 81 6.61 9.44 14.82
C ASN A 81 5.10 9.10 14.96
N LEU A 82 4.64 8.00 14.34
CA LEU A 82 3.25 7.53 14.42
C LEU A 82 3.10 6.61 15.63
N SER A 83 2.53 7.10 16.74
CA SER A 83 2.25 6.27 17.91
C SER A 83 1.05 5.34 17.65
N ARG A 84 1.13 4.07 18.07
CA ARG A 84 0.04 3.06 17.96
C ARG A 84 -1.29 3.54 18.56
N GLU A 85 -1.26 4.53 19.42
CA GLU A 85 -2.42 5.20 20.03
C GLU A 85 -3.25 6.01 19.02
N THR A 86 -2.63 6.55 17.96
CA THR A 86 -3.36 7.13 16.81
C THR A 86 -3.78 6.09 15.77
N ALA A 87 -3.19 4.89 15.81
CA ALA A 87 -3.59 3.72 15.01
C ALA A 87 -4.68 2.87 15.71
N GLY A 88 -5.39 3.46 16.68
CA GLY A 88 -6.55 2.86 17.33
C GLY A 88 -7.77 2.81 16.39
N SER A 89 -8.31 1.60 16.22
CA SER A 89 -9.48 1.25 15.40
C SER A 89 -9.30 1.39 13.88
N ALA A 90 -8.89 0.30 13.24
CA ALA A 90 -9.12 0.10 11.79
C ALA A 90 -10.62 -0.05 11.43
N GLY A 91 -11.54 0.42 12.29
CA GLY A 91 -12.99 0.39 12.09
C GLY A 91 -13.71 1.73 12.33
N ASP A 92 -13.05 2.77 12.88
CA ASP A 92 -13.72 4.04 13.21
C ASP A 92 -12.89 5.24 12.76
N TYR A 93 -12.83 5.48 11.45
CA TYR A 93 -12.51 6.83 10.99
C TYR A 93 -13.67 7.75 11.40
N LYS A 94 -13.57 8.38 12.57
CA LYS A 94 -14.40 9.55 12.87
C LYS A 94 -13.95 10.66 11.94
N ILE A 95 -14.68 10.84 10.85
CA ILE A 95 -14.65 12.06 10.05
C ILE A 95 -14.87 13.21 11.04
N ASP A 96 -13.92 14.13 11.08
CA ASP A 96 -14.03 15.33 11.91
C ASP A 96 -15.32 16.06 11.48
N PRO A 97 -16.33 16.22 12.35
CA PRO A 97 -17.61 16.81 11.94
C PRO A 97 -17.46 18.27 11.50
N ASN A 98 -16.30 18.89 11.78
CA ASN A 98 -15.95 20.23 11.34
C ASN A 98 -15.24 20.28 9.97
N LEU A 99 -14.94 19.14 9.33
CA LEU A 99 -14.44 19.10 7.95
C LEU A 99 -15.58 19.20 6.92
N ALA A 100 -16.81 18.93 7.34
CA ALA A 100 -18.02 19.09 6.53
C ALA A 100 -18.55 20.53 6.60
N GLY A 101 -17.78 21.52 6.12
CA GLY A 101 -18.25 22.91 6.23
C GLY A 101 -17.51 24.03 5.51
N GLN A 102 -16.26 23.86 5.09
CA GLN A 102 -15.53 24.97 4.43
C GLN A 102 -15.30 24.70 2.94
N ARG A 103 -16.24 25.21 2.13
CA ARG A 103 -15.95 25.57 0.74
C ARG A 103 -14.98 26.76 0.75
N VAL A 104 -13.68 26.48 0.78
CA VAL A 104 -12.71 27.45 0.25
C VAL A 104 -12.89 27.44 -1.25
N ALA A 105 -13.53 28.49 -1.76
CA ALA A 105 -13.49 28.83 -3.17
C ALA A 105 -12.06 29.29 -3.45
N ASP A 106 -11.23 28.42 -4.01
CA ASP A 106 -9.98 28.82 -4.64
C ASP A 106 -9.96 28.32 -6.08
N SER A 107 -9.71 29.28 -6.96
CA SER A 107 -9.72 29.23 -8.41
C SER A 107 -8.83 28.13 -9.00
N PRO A 108 -9.03 27.75 -10.28
CA PRO A 108 -8.14 26.82 -10.97
C PRO A 108 -6.70 27.33 -10.97
N PRO A 109 -5.67 26.47 -10.89
CA PRO A 109 -4.30 26.89 -11.15
C PRO A 109 -4.17 27.37 -12.61
N GLU A 110 -3.69 28.60 -12.80
CA GLU A 110 -3.33 29.17 -14.10
C GLU A 110 -2.33 28.27 -14.85
N PRO A 111 -2.41 28.15 -16.19
CA PRO A 111 -1.47 27.35 -16.95
C PRO A 111 -0.06 27.96 -16.90
N VAL A 112 0.93 27.15 -16.53
CA VAL A 112 2.35 27.52 -16.56
C VAL A 112 2.75 27.77 -18.01
N GLY A 113 2.97 29.04 -18.36
CA GLY A 113 3.45 29.44 -19.69
C GLY A 113 4.94 29.14 -19.85
N ASP A 114 5.30 28.57 -21.00
CA ASP A 114 6.69 28.48 -21.46
C ASP A 114 7.28 29.89 -21.57
N HIS A 115 8.36 30.16 -20.84
CA HIS A 115 9.23 31.29 -21.13
C HIS A 115 10.33 30.84 -22.12
N PRO A 116 10.49 31.53 -23.26
CA PRO A 116 11.62 31.31 -24.15
C PRO A 116 12.88 31.86 -23.47
N VAL A 117 13.93 31.04 -23.47
CA VAL A 117 15.32 31.48 -23.31
C VAL A 117 15.74 32.18 -24.61
N ASP A 118 16.08 33.46 -24.47
CA ASP A 118 16.72 34.41 -25.42
C ASP A 118 16.57 34.18 -26.93
#